data_AF-A0A1H1J2B2-F1
#
_entry.id   AF-A0A1H1J2B2-F1
#
_cell.length_a   1.000
_cell.length_b   1.000
_cell.length_c   1.000
_cell.angle_alpha   90.00
_cell.angle_beta   90.00
_cell.angle_gamma   90.00
#
_symmetry.space_group_name_H-M   'P 1'
#
loop_
_entity.id
_entity.type
_entity.pdbx_description
1 polymer ?
#
loop_
_entity_poly.entity_id
_entity_poly.type
_entity_poly.pdbx_seq_one_letter_code
_entity_poly.pdbx_strand_id
1 'polypeptide(L)'
;MRADSLLQSVRRVDDQGERLLSLRTFSGPEPSRRIDVATATLGDLAELLRTGAPFPPRVGDTTIRRADFDASPAGSSTTAETDRARSTDLVLGVLEHSYERGGARIDDFEPALADRIAADDRLETVGSWVLVPLSSTAPYARNWWPVVETLLDRLEGVLEDFRRVSRRVRVAGIDHSLATGCETVVDMLETLSLVVRRADADSRYVSNRTDQRQGELLATIENATAQLRGNDDG
;
A
#
# COMPACT_ATOMS: atom_id res chain seq x y z
N MET A 1 6.12 -12.14 0.82
CA MET A 1 5.81 -10.87 1.50
C MET A 1 4.36 -10.92 1.98
N ARG A 2 3.93 -10.10 2.94
CA ARG A 2 2.53 -10.05 3.41
C ARG A 2 1.99 -8.63 3.24
N ALA A 3 0.75 -8.50 2.78
CA ALA A 3 0.10 -7.20 2.65
C ALA A 3 -0.03 -6.49 4.00
N ASP A 4 -0.28 -7.24 5.07
CA ASP A 4 -0.41 -6.73 6.42
C ASP A 4 0.81 -5.91 6.86
N SER A 5 2.02 -6.32 6.46
CA SER A 5 3.23 -5.55 6.78
C SER A 5 3.26 -4.17 6.12
N LEU A 6 2.77 -4.05 4.88
CA LEU A 6 2.68 -2.77 4.19
C LEU A 6 1.60 -1.89 4.83
N LEU A 7 0.41 -2.44 5.04
CA LEU A 7 -0.72 -1.71 5.62
C LEU A 7 -0.47 -1.29 7.06
N GLN A 8 0.20 -2.11 7.87
CA GLN A 8 0.58 -1.75 9.23
C GLN A 8 1.58 -0.59 9.27
N SER A 9 2.54 -0.54 8.33
CA SER A 9 3.46 0.60 8.22
C SER A 9 2.71 1.89 7.88
N VAL A 10 1.79 1.85 6.92
CA VAL A 10 0.96 3.03 6.56
C VAL A 10 0.11 3.46 7.74
N ARG A 11 -0.60 2.52 8.38
CA ARG A 11 -1.43 2.80 9.56
C ARG A 11 -0.61 3.43 10.69
N ARG A 12 0.61 2.96 10.92
CA ARG A 12 1.47 3.53 11.96
C ARG A 12 1.86 4.99 11.67
N VAL A 13 2.02 5.36 10.40
CA VAL A 13 2.22 6.75 9.96
C VAL A 13 0.93 7.54 10.14
N ASP A 14 -0.21 6.98 9.74
CA ASP A 14 -1.56 7.55 9.93
C ASP A 14 -1.80 7.91 11.41
N ASP A 15 -1.58 6.96 12.31
CA ASP A 15 -1.68 7.15 13.76
C ASP A 15 -0.82 8.33 14.26
N GLN A 16 0.34 8.59 13.64
CA GLN A 16 1.16 9.76 14.00
C GLN A 16 0.51 11.07 13.51
N GLY A 17 -0.01 11.08 12.29
CA GLY A 17 -0.76 12.20 11.72
C GLY A 17 -1.97 12.57 12.56
N GLU A 18 -2.81 11.59 12.89
CA GLU A 18 -3.99 11.78 13.75
C GLU A 18 -3.59 12.33 15.13
N ARG A 19 -2.55 11.77 15.76
CA ARG A 19 -2.07 12.25 17.06
C ARG A 19 -1.56 13.68 16.98
N LEU A 20 -0.85 14.05 15.92
CA LEU A 20 -0.40 15.42 15.68
C LEU A 20 -1.59 16.37 15.46
N LEU A 21 -2.62 15.95 14.73
CA LEU A 21 -3.85 16.72 14.56
C LEU A 21 -4.64 16.85 15.87
N SER A 22 -4.58 15.87 16.76
CA SER A 22 -5.25 15.93 18.08
C SER A 22 -4.60 16.93 19.05
N LEU A 23 -3.34 17.32 18.81
CA LEU A 23 -2.65 18.26 19.68
C LEU A 23 -3.29 19.65 19.64
N ARG A 24 -3.46 20.25 20.82
CA ARG A 24 -3.89 21.65 20.94
C ARG A 24 -2.75 22.63 20.64
N THR A 25 -1.53 22.29 21.04
CA THR A 25 -0.32 23.09 20.83
C THR A 25 0.84 22.18 20.41
N PHE A 26 1.76 22.70 19.60
CA PHE A 26 2.96 21.99 19.15
C PHE A 26 4.15 22.34 20.06
N SER A 27 4.01 22.08 21.35
CA SER A 27 5.02 22.43 22.35
C SER A 27 5.57 21.18 23.02
N GLY A 28 6.84 21.23 23.43
CA GLY A 28 7.55 20.10 24.02
C GLY A 28 8.11 19.12 22.97
N PRO A 29 8.70 18.00 23.39
CA PRO A 29 9.43 17.09 22.50
C PRO A 29 8.51 16.14 21.70
N GLU A 30 7.25 16.01 22.10
CA GLU A 30 6.34 15.01 21.55
C GLU A 30 5.99 15.21 20.06
N PRO A 31 5.74 16.43 19.55
CA PRO A 31 5.52 16.64 18.12
C PRO A 31 6.71 16.17 17.27
N SER A 32 7.93 16.56 17.63
CA SER A 32 9.15 16.17 16.90
C SER A 32 9.35 14.67 16.92
N ARG A 33 9.19 14.03 18.09
CA ARG A 33 9.26 12.57 18.22
C ARG A 33 8.30 11.83 17.29
N ARG A 34 7.08 12.36 17.09
CA ARG A 34 6.10 11.74 16.18
C ARG A 34 6.48 11.88 14.72
N ILE A 35 7.07 13.02 14.35
CA ILE A 35 7.66 13.20 13.03
C ILE A 35 8.80 12.20 12.79
N ASP A 36 9.71 12.04 13.75
CA ASP A 36 10.82 11.08 13.64
C ASP A 36 10.31 9.64 13.44
N VAL A 37 9.27 9.26 14.19
CA VAL A 37 8.62 7.94 14.04
C VAL A 37 7.96 7.80 12.66
N ALA A 38 7.29 8.84 12.17
CA ALA A 38 6.67 8.82 10.84
C ALA A 38 7.73 8.69 9.74
N THR A 39 8.79 9.48 9.79
CA THR A 39 9.93 9.43 8.86
C THR A 39 10.58 8.04 8.86
N ALA A 40 10.92 7.49 10.03
CA ALA A 40 11.51 6.15 10.11
C ALA A 40 10.59 5.08 9.52
N THR A 41 9.29 5.15 9.84
CA THR A 41 8.30 4.17 9.33
C THR A 41 8.11 4.26 7.82
N LEU A 42 8.16 5.48 7.25
CA LEU A 42 8.10 5.68 5.79
C LEU A 42 9.38 5.16 5.10
N GLY A 43 10.54 5.28 5.74
CA GLY A 43 11.78 4.63 5.31
C GLY A 43 11.66 3.11 5.25
N ASP A 44 11.11 2.49 6.32
CA ASP A 44 10.86 1.05 6.37
C ASP A 44 9.84 0.62 5.29
N LEU A 45 8.78 1.40 5.08
CA LEU A 45 7.79 1.14 4.03
C LEU A 45 8.42 1.19 2.63
N ALA A 46 9.30 2.15 2.36
CA ALA A 46 10.04 2.23 1.11
C ALA A 46 10.90 0.98 0.87
N GLU A 47 11.59 0.50 1.90
CA GLU A 47 12.43 -0.71 1.82
C GLU A 47 11.60 -1.98 1.63
N LEU A 48 10.45 -2.09 2.29
CA LEU A 48 9.50 -3.18 2.06
C LEU A 48 9.02 -3.18 0.60
N LEU A 49 8.62 -2.03 0.06
CA LEU A 49 8.19 -1.93 -1.34
C LEU A 49 9.34 -2.28 -2.32
N ARG A 50 10.57 -1.83 -2.01
CA ARG A 50 11.78 -2.19 -2.79
C ARG A 50 12.01 -3.69 -2.82
N THR A 51 11.91 -4.37 -1.67
CA THR A 51 12.09 -5.83 -1.57
C THR A 51 10.99 -6.60 -2.30
N GLY A 52 9.81 -6.01 -2.42
CA GLY A 52 8.67 -6.58 -3.13
C GLY A 52 8.71 -6.37 -4.65
N ALA A 53 9.63 -5.53 -5.14
CA ALA A 53 9.75 -5.22 -6.56
C ALA A 53 10.56 -6.29 -7.33
N PRO A 54 10.25 -6.53 -8.61
CA PRO A 54 9.16 -5.92 -9.38
C PRO A 54 7.80 -6.50 -8.99
N PHE A 55 6.77 -5.64 -8.95
CA PHE A 55 5.40 -6.10 -8.75
C PHE A 55 4.95 -6.90 -9.98
N PRO A 56 4.29 -8.05 -9.79
CA PRO A 56 3.83 -8.85 -10.91
C PRO A 56 2.83 -8.06 -11.76
N PRO A 57 2.85 -8.23 -13.10
CA PRO A 57 1.88 -7.60 -13.98
C PRO A 57 0.47 -8.02 -13.56
N ARG A 58 -0.51 -7.13 -13.76
CA ARG A 58 -1.92 -7.47 -13.50
C ARG A 58 -2.28 -8.71 -14.30
N VAL A 59 -2.57 -9.81 -13.61
CA VAL A 59 -3.03 -11.05 -14.25
C VAL A 59 -4.49 -10.86 -14.64
N GLY A 60 -4.73 -10.15 -15.74
CA GLY A 60 -6.07 -9.85 -16.25
C GLY A 60 -6.03 -9.09 -17.56
N ASP A 61 -5.92 -9.82 -18.69
CA ASP A 61 -6.74 -9.64 -19.92
C ASP A 61 -6.24 -10.45 -21.13
N THR A 62 -5.03 -11.01 -21.11
CA THR A 62 -4.41 -11.47 -22.37
C THR A 62 -4.62 -12.93 -22.77
N THR A 63 -5.25 -13.79 -21.95
CA THR A 63 -5.46 -15.19 -22.35
C THR A 63 -6.75 -15.45 -23.14
N ILE A 64 -7.67 -14.48 -23.25
CA ILE A 64 -8.92 -14.69 -24.00
C ILE A 64 -8.76 -14.33 -25.48
N ARG A 65 -7.85 -13.40 -25.86
CA ARG A 65 -7.87 -12.84 -27.23
C ARG A 65 -7.09 -13.60 -28.31
N ARG A 66 -6.45 -14.74 -28.00
CA ARG A 66 -5.71 -15.54 -28.99
C ARG A 66 -6.26 -16.95 -29.25
N ALA A 67 -7.29 -17.37 -28.53
CA ALA A 67 -7.99 -18.64 -28.78
C ALA A 67 -9.42 -18.44 -29.34
N ASP A 68 -9.99 -17.24 -29.27
CA ASP A 68 -11.41 -16.99 -29.61
C ASP A 68 -11.66 -16.61 -31.07
N PHE A 69 -10.96 -17.22 -32.03
CA PHE A 69 -11.44 -17.23 -33.42
C PHE A 69 -12.21 -18.51 -33.78
N ASP A 70 -12.38 -19.46 -32.86
CA ASP A 70 -13.32 -20.59 -33.02
C ASP A 70 -13.67 -21.25 -31.68
N ALA A 71 -14.52 -20.61 -30.86
CA ALA A 71 -15.42 -21.29 -29.91
C ALA A 71 -16.35 -20.30 -29.20
N SER A 72 -17.66 -20.34 -29.50
CA SER A 72 -18.67 -19.96 -28.50
C SER A 72 -18.85 -21.11 -27.52
N PRO A 73 -18.90 -20.81 -26.21
CA PRO A 73 -20.20 -20.83 -25.53
C PRO A 73 -20.42 -19.62 -24.61
N ALA A 74 -21.52 -18.90 -24.80
CA ALA A 74 -21.87 -17.64 -24.14
C ALA A 74 -22.37 -17.76 -22.68
N GLY A 75 -21.79 -18.64 -21.86
CA GLY A 75 -22.26 -18.88 -20.48
C GLY A 75 -21.18 -19.01 -19.40
N SER A 76 -19.93 -19.34 -19.76
CA SER A 76 -18.84 -19.58 -18.80
C SER A 76 -18.05 -18.32 -18.43
N SER A 77 -18.01 -17.33 -19.33
CA SER A 77 -17.20 -16.11 -19.13
C SER A 77 -17.78 -15.21 -18.04
N THR A 78 -19.12 -15.05 -18.00
CA THR A 78 -19.79 -14.19 -17.02
C THR A 78 -19.69 -14.74 -15.58
N THR A 79 -19.79 -16.06 -15.40
CA THR A 79 -19.67 -16.70 -14.08
C THR A 79 -18.23 -16.60 -13.55
N ALA A 80 -17.23 -16.92 -14.38
CA ALA A 80 -15.83 -16.84 -13.98
C ALA A 80 -15.34 -15.41 -13.72
N GLU A 81 -15.90 -14.42 -14.41
CA GLU A 81 -15.64 -13.00 -14.16
C GLU A 81 -16.30 -12.52 -12.87
N THR A 82 -17.55 -12.94 -12.62
CA THR A 82 -18.27 -12.65 -11.37
C THR A 82 -17.57 -13.26 -10.15
N ASP A 83 -17.07 -14.50 -10.26
CA ASP A 83 -16.36 -15.14 -9.15
C ASP A 83 -14.99 -14.50 -8.89
N ARG A 84 -14.30 -14.04 -9.95
CA ARG A 84 -13.08 -13.23 -9.81
C ARG A 84 -13.33 -11.89 -9.11
N ALA A 85 -14.41 -11.20 -9.48
CA ALA A 85 -14.82 -9.96 -8.82
C ALA A 85 -15.13 -10.21 -7.33
N ARG A 86 -15.92 -11.24 -7.01
CA ARG A 86 -16.24 -11.60 -5.60
C ARG A 86 -15.02 -11.96 -4.77
N SER A 87 -14.09 -12.76 -5.31
CA SER A 87 -12.82 -13.07 -4.64
C SER A 87 -11.98 -11.82 -4.41
N THR A 88 -12.04 -10.87 -5.33
CA THR A 88 -11.33 -9.60 -5.23
C THR A 88 -11.93 -8.68 -4.18
N ASP A 89 -13.27 -8.57 -4.11
CA ASP A 89 -13.99 -7.86 -3.05
C ASP A 89 -13.69 -8.46 -1.68
N LEU A 90 -13.55 -9.78 -1.60
CA LEU A 90 -13.20 -10.49 -0.37
C LEU A 90 -11.79 -10.13 0.11
N VAL A 91 -10.80 -10.08 -0.79
CA VAL A 91 -9.45 -9.61 -0.45
C VAL A 91 -9.49 -8.15 0.00
N LEU A 92 -10.20 -7.27 -0.71
CA LEU A 92 -10.35 -5.85 -0.33
C LEU A 92 -10.96 -5.69 1.07
N GLY A 93 -12.02 -6.45 1.38
CA GLY A 93 -12.65 -6.42 2.71
C GLY A 93 -11.71 -6.88 3.83
N VAL A 94 -10.86 -7.90 3.58
CA VAL A 94 -9.83 -8.33 4.54
C VAL A 94 -8.76 -7.25 4.73
N LEU A 95 -8.30 -6.62 3.65
CA LEU A 95 -7.31 -5.54 3.70
C LEU A 95 -7.84 -4.32 4.46
N GLU A 96 -9.08 -3.92 4.21
CA GLU A 96 -9.75 -2.83 4.92
C GLU A 96 -9.88 -3.14 6.42
N HIS A 97 -10.41 -4.32 6.75
CA HIS A 97 -10.53 -4.73 8.15
C HIS A 97 -9.17 -4.80 8.86
N SER A 98 -8.15 -5.33 8.17
CA SER A 98 -6.78 -5.39 8.68
C SER A 98 -6.23 -3.98 8.94
N TYR A 99 -6.43 -3.04 8.01
CA TYR A 99 -6.02 -1.65 8.17
C TYR A 99 -6.70 -0.99 9.37
N GLU A 100 -8.01 -1.15 9.52
CA GLU A 100 -8.82 -0.50 10.58
C GLU A 100 -8.57 -1.08 11.97
N ARG A 101 -8.32 -2.39 12.09
CA ARG A 101 -8.16 -3.07 13.39
C ARG A 101 -6.74 -3.49 13.77
N GLY A 102 -5.79 -3.39 12.85
CA GLY A 102 -4.38 -3.67 13.09
C GLY A 102 -4.02 -5.10 12.72
N GLY A 103 -4.90 -5.74 11.94
CA GLY A 103 -4.85 -7.11 11.50
C GLY A 103 -6.26 -7.71 11.43
N ALA A 104 -6.45 -8.69 10.56
CA ALA A 104 -7.74 -9.34 10.36
C ALA A 104 -7.80 -10.68 11.11
N ARG A 105 -8.79 -10.85 11.99
CA ARG A 105 -9.05 -12.15 12.62
C ARG A 105 -10.28 -12.79 12.02
N ILE A 106 -10.23 -14.10 11.78
CA ILE A 106 -11.34 -14.85 11.18
C ILE A 106 -12.62 -14.74 12.01
N ASP A 107 -12.48 -14.67 13.34
CA ASP A 107 -13.58 -14.53 14.31
C ASP A 107 -14.29 -13.17 14.25
N ASP A 108 -13.67 -12.16 13.64
CA ASP A 108 -14.23 -10.81 13.51
C ASP A 108 -15.17 -10.67 12.31
N PHE A 109 -15.22 -11.68 11.42
CA PHE A 109 -16.09 -11.70 10.25
C PHE A 109 -17.37 -12.50 10.51
N GLU A 110 -18.45 -12.14 9.81
CA GLU A 110 -19.69 -12.92 9.83
C GLU A 110 -19.42 -14.36 9.34
N PRO A 111 -20.10 -15.39 9.89
CA PRO A 111 -19.80 -16.80 9.58
C PRO A 111 -19.77 -17.12 8.08
N ALA A 112 -20.72 -16.61 7.31
CA ALA A 112 -20.76 -16.82 5.86
C ALA A 112 -19.60 -16.13 5.10
N LEU A 113 -19.05 -15.04 5.64
CA LEU A 113 -17.85 -14.41 5.10
C LEU A 113 -16.59 -15.15 5.53
N ALA A 114 -16.52 -15.61 6.79
CA ALA A 114 -15.44 -16.44 7.30
C ALA A 114 -15.28 -17.75 6.50
N ASP A 115 -16.39 -18.43 6.18
CA ASP A 115 -16.38 -19.64 5.35
C ASP A 115 -15.82 -19.37 3.94
N ARG A 116 -16.17 -18.22 3.35
CA ARG A 116 -15.63 -17.81 2.04
C ARG A 116 -14.15 -17.46 2.12
N ILE A 117 -13.72 -16.79 3.18
CA ILE A 117 -12.30 -16.49 3.45
C ILE A 117 -11.49 -17.79 3.57
N ALA A 118 -12.00 -18.77 4.31
CA ALA A 118 -11.34 -20.06 4.49
C ALA A 118 -11.26 -20.88 3.20
N ALA A 119 -12.19 -20.66 2.26
CA ALA A 119 -12.25 -21.37 0.98
C ALA A 119 -11.48 -20.69 -0.16
N ASP A 120 -11.06 -19.42 -0.01
CA ASP A 120 -10.38 -18.67 -1.06
C ASP A 120 -8.88 -19.01 -1.12
N ASP A 121 -8.38 -19.40 -2.29
CA ASP A 121 -7.00 -19.84 -2.50
C ASP A 121 -5.97 -18.70 -2.46
N ARG A 122 -6.43 -17.45 -2.46
CA ARG A 122 -5.57 -16.26 -2.38
C ARG A 122 -5.32 -15.82 -0.95
N LEU A 123 -6.02 -16.37 0.03
CA LEU A 123 -5.89 -16.03 1.44
C LEU A 123 -5.28 -17.18 2.22
N GLU A 124 -4.55 -16.85 3.28
CA GLU A 124 -4.01 -17.83 4.22
C GLU A 124 -4.60 -17.59 5.60
N THR A 125 -5.11 -18.64 6.25
CA THR A 125 -5.53 -18.59 7.64
C THR A 125 -4.46 -19.26 8.52
N VAL A 126 -3.86 -18.50 9.43
CA VAL A 126 -2.83 -18.98 10.37
C VAL A 126 -3.33 -18.76 11.79
N GLY A 127 -3.79 -19.83 12.44
CA GLY A 127 -4.51 -19.72 13.71
C GLY A 127 -5.83 -18.97 13.50
N SER A 128 -6.06 -17.90 14.25
CA SER A 128 -7.23 -17.02 14.07
C SER A 128 -6.97 -15.86 13.10
N TRP A 129 -5.76 -15.73 12.53
CA TRP A 129 -5.41 -14.59 11.68
C TRP A 129 -5.64 -14.92 10.21
N VAL A 130 -6.24 -13.96 9.51
CA VAL A 130 -6.39 -13.98 8.05
C VAL A 130 -5.26 -13.14 7.47
N LEU A 131 -4.50 -13.72 6.57
CA LEU A 131 -3.36 -13.10 5.92
C LEU A 131 -3.62 -12.97 4.42
N VAL A 132 -3.10 -11.90 3.83
CA VAL A 132 -3.07 -11.71 2.37
C VAL A 132 -1.61 -11.86 1.89
N PRO A 133 -1.22 -13.06 1.41
CA PRO A 133 0.14 -13.28 0.93
C PRO A 133 0.38 -12.54 -0.38
N LEU A 134 1.63 -12.12 -0.56
CA LEU A 134 2.13 -11.47 -1.76
C LEU A 134 3.30 -12.28 -2.32
N SER A 135 3.16 -12.72 -3.56
CA SER A 135 4.20 -13.40 -4.35
C SER A 135 4.09 -13.01 -5.83
N SER A 136 5.08 -13.39 -6.64
CA SER A 136 5.04 -13.23 -8.10
C SER A 136 4.29 -14.36 -8.82
N THR A 137 3.85 -15.40 -8.10
CA THR A 137 3.21 -16.60 -8.64
C THR A 137 1.74 -16.69 -8.24
N ALA A 138 0.92 -17.28 -9.10
CA ALA A 138 -0.47 -17.57 -8.75
C ALA A 138 -0.54 -18.54 -7.54
N PRO A 139 -1.57 -18.44 -6.69
CA PRO A 139 -2.68 -17.48 -6.76
C PRO A 139 -2.33 -16.08 -6.24
N TYR A 140 -1.31 -15.94 -5.40
CA TYR A 140 -0.95 -14.71 -4.67
C TYR A 140 -0.49 -13.53 -5.54
N ALA A 141 -0.02 -13.77 -6.76
CA ALA A 141 0.25 -12.72 -7.74
C ALA A 141 -0.95 -11.78 -7.94
N ARG A 142 -2.18 -12.30 -7.81
CA ARG A 142 -3.42 -11.53 -7.99
C ARG A 142 -3.70 -10.58 -6.82
N ASN A 143 -3.08 -10.78 -5.66
CA ASN A 143 -3.27 -9.95 -4.47
C ASN A 143 -2.53 -8.62 -4.55
N TRP A 144 -1.57 -8.47 -5.46
CA TRP A 144 -0.87 -7.21 -5.64
C TRP A 144 -1.78 -6.07 -6.06
N TRP A 145 -2.75 -6.34 -6.92
CA TRP A 145 -3.67 -5.30 -7.38
C TRP A 145 -4.54 -4.71 -6.25
N PRO A 146 -5.32 -5.52 -5.48
CA PRO A 146 -6.08 -5.00 -4.34
C PRO A 146 -5.21 -4.28 -3.31
N VAL A 147 -4.01 -4.79 -3.06
CA VAL A 147 -3.08 -4.21 -2.10
C VAL A 147 -2.56 -2.86 -2.56
N VAL A 148 -2.18 -2.73 -3.84
CA VAL A 148 -1.70 -1.46 -4.39
C VAL A 148 -2.80 -0.41 -4.39
N GLU A 149 -4.03 -0.77 -4.75
CA GLU A 149 -5.15 0.18 -4.70
C GLU A 149 -5.44 0.62 -3.27
N THR A 150 -5.55 -0.34 -2.33
CA THR A 150 -5.73 -0.02 -0.91
C THR A 150 -4.59 0.86 -0.40
N LEU A 151 -3.35 0.55 -0.76
CA LEU A 151 -2.17 1.31 -0.34
C LEU A 151 -2.22 2.76 -0.84
N LEU A 152 -2.57 2.97 -2.12
CA LEU A 152 -2.67 4.31 -2.71
C LEU A 152 -3.78 5.13 -2.06
N ASP A 153 -4.95 4.52 -1.83
CA ASP A 153 -6.08 5.20 -1.19
C ASP A 153 -5.73 5.62 0.25
N ARG A 154 -5.06 4.74 1.02
CA ARG A 154 -4.64 5.08 2.39
C ARG A 154 -3.50 6.11 2.42
N LEU A 155 -2.51 6.00 1.53
CA LEU A 155 -1.44 6.99 1.43
C LEU A 155 -1.97 8.40 1.09
N GLU A 156 -3.02 8.50 0.27
CA GLU A 156 -3.64 9.78 -0.06
C GLU A 156 -4.30 10.44 1.17
N GLY A 157 -5.02 9.67 1.98
CA GLY A 157 -5.60 10.16 3.24
C GLY A 157 -4.52 10.63 4.23
N VAL A 158 -3.50 9.79 4.45
CA VAL A 158 -2.37 10.11 5.34
C VAL A 158 -1.62 11.36 4.88
N LEU A 159 -1.38 11.49 3.57
CA LEU A 159 -0.77 12.67 2.97
C LEU A 159 -1.61 13.94 3.22
N GLU A 160 -2.93 13.84 3.09
CA GLU A 160 -3.80 14.98 3.38
C GLU A 160 -3.67 15.43 4.85
N ASP A 161 -3.64 14.48 5.77
CA ASP A 161 -3.52 14.78 7.20
C ASP A 161 -2.16 15.38 7.56
N PHE A 162 -1.05 14.86 7.02
CA PHE A 162 0.25 15.49 7.21
C PHE A 162 0.36 16.87 6.57
N ARG A 163 -0.27 17.10 5.42
CA ARG A 163 -0.39 18.45 4.85
C ARG A 163 -1.19 19.39 5.76
N ARG A 164 -2.25 18.90 6.42
CA ARG A 164 -3.01 19.67 7.43
C ARG A 164 -2.13 19.98 8.65
N VAL A 165 -1.36 19.02 9.15
CA VAL A 165 -0.40 19.22 10.26
C VAL A 165 0.63 20.27 9.89
N SER A 166 1.30 20.13 8.74
CA SER A 166 2.33 21.06 8.25
C SER A 166 1.79 22.50 8.18
N ARG A 167 0.58 22.70 7.63
CA ARG A 167 -0.08 24.01 7.63
C ARG A 167 -0.30 24.57 9.04
N ARG A 168 -0.77 23.74 9.98
CA ARG A 168 -1.00 24.17 11.37
C ARG A 168 0.30 24.55 12.09
N VAL A 169 1.37 23.78 11.90
CA VAL A 169 2.70 24.06 12.47
C VAL A 169 3.23 25.38 11.92
N ARG A 170 3.14 25.60 10.60
CA ARG A 170 3.59 26.84 9.95
C ARG A 170 2.84 28.07 10.47
N VAL A 171 1.52 27.99 10.62
CA VAL A 171 0.69 29.08 11.17
C VAL A 171 1.03 29.37 12.62
N ALA A 172 1.34 28.34 13.41
CA ALA A 172 1.65 28.51 14.82
C ALA A 172 3.03 29.16 15.06
N GLY A 173 3.94 29.10 14.08
CA GLY A 173 5.24 29.80 14.12
C GLY A 173 6.18 29.34 15.25
N ILE A 174 6.00 28.12 15.77
CA ILE A 174 6.57 27.68 17.05
C ILE A 174 7.98 27.10 16.90
N ASP A 175 8.28 26.41 15.79
CA ASP A 175 9.57 25.75 15.58
C ASP A 175 9.84 25.49 14.08
N HIS A 176 10.99 25.95 13.58
CA HIS A 176 11.40 25.74 12.20
C HIS A 176 11.75 24.27 11.92
N SER A 177 12.37 23.58 12.88
CA SER A 177 12.77 22.17 12.74
C SER A 177 11.54 21.26 12.62
N LEU A 178 10.51 21.51 13.43
CA LEU A 178 9.25 20.77 13.35
C LEU A 178 8.54 21.02 12.01
N ALA A 179 8.56 22.26 11.50
CA ALA A 179 7.98 22.58 10.20
C ALA A 179 8.70 21.82 9.07
N THR A 180 10.03 21.84 9.06
CA THR A 180 10.85 21.09 8.11
C THR A 180 10.61 19.58 8.19
N GLY A 181 10.49 19.04 9.41
CA GLY A 181 10.19 17.62 9.59
C GLY A 181 8.80 17.24 9.04
N CYS A 182 7.78 18.08 9.25
CA CYS A 182 6.46 17.86 8.66
C CYS A 182 6.49 17.92 7.12
N GLU A 183 7.24 18.86 6.54
CA GLU A 183 7.44 18.97 5.09
C GLU A 183 8.15 17.73 4.54
N THR A 184 9.17 17.24 5.24
CA THR A 184 9.88 16.00 4.89
C THR A 184 8.93 14.80 4.81
N VAL A 185 8.05 14.62 5.81
CA VAL A 185 7.06 13.53 5.80
C VAL A 185 6.09 13.65 4.63
N VAL A 186 5.64 14.87 4.30
CA VAL A 186 4.79 15.14 3.13
C VAL A 186 5.50 14.75 1.84
N ASP A 187 6.75 15.17 1.66
CA ASP A 187 7.54 14.86 0.46
C ASP A 187 7.79 13.35 0.30
N MET A 188 8.03 12.64 1.42
CA MET A 188 8.15 11.18 1.43
C MET A 188 6.86 10.49 0.99
N LEU A 189 5.71 10.91 1.51
CA LEU A 189 4.40 10.35 1.18
C LEU A 189 4.04 10.61 -0.29
N GLU A 190 4.35 11.79 -0.82
CA GLU A 190 4.18 12.12 -2.24
C GLU A 190 5.07 11.23 -3.12
N THR A 191 6.33 11.08 -2.74
CA THR A 191 7.30 10.25 -3.47
C THR A 191 6.88 8.78 -3.47
N LEU A 192 6.48 8.24 -2.32
CA LEU A 192 5.99 6.86 -2.20
C LEU A 192 4.73 6.65 -3.05
N SER A 193 3.77 7.57 -2.98
CA SER A 193 2.56 7.51 -3.81
C SER A 193 2.89 7.50 -5.31
N LEU A 194 3.84 8.34 -5.73
CA LEU A 194 4.30 8.38 -7.12
C LEU A 194 4.97 7.07 -7.55
N VAL A 195 5.86 6.52 -6.71
CA VAL A 195 6.55 5.25 -6.98
C VAL A 195 5.54 4.11 -7.12
N VAL A 196 4.59 3.99 -6.18
CA VAL A 196 3.57 2.94 -6.21
C VAL A 196 2.68 3.09 -7.45
N ARG A 197 2.23 4.31 -7.78
CA ARG A 197 1.44 4.59 -9.01
C ARG A 197 2.21 4.22 -10.27
N ARG A 198 3.51 4.56 -10.33
CA ARG A 198 4.35 4.24 -11.48
C ARG A 198 4.54 2.73 -11.62
N ALA A 199 4.78 2.04 -10.52
CA ALA A 199 4.93 0.59 -10.53
C ALA A 199 3.63 -0.12 -10.93
N ASP A 200 2.46 0.37 -10.49
CA ASP A 200 1.16 -0.10 -10.98
C ASP A 200 0.99 0.16 -12.48
N ALA A 201 1.28 1.37 -12.95
CA ALA A 201 1.18 1.71 -14.37
C ALA A 201 2.11 0.82 -15.22
N ASP A 202 3.36 0.65 -14.81
CA ASP A 202 4.30 -0.25 -15.50
C ASP A 202 3.79 -1.69 -15.49
N SER A 203 3.18 -2.17 -14.39
CA SER A 203 2.55 -3.50 -14.35
C SER A 203 1.36 -3.64 -15.33
N ARG A 204 0.64 -2.56 -15.63
CA ARG A 204 -0.41 -2.50 -16.66
C ARG A 204 0.19 -2.53 -18.08
N TYR A 205 1.37 -1.94 -18.29
CA TYR A 205 2.00 -1.80 -19.61
C TYR A 205 3.00 -2.93 -19.97
N VAL A 206 3.56 -3.64 -18.99
CA VAL A 206 4.54 -4.73 -19.17
C VAL A 206 3.98 -5.97 -19.86
N SER A 207 2.68 -6.01 -20.20
CA SER A 207 2.17 -6.98 -21.19
C SER A 207 2.81 -6.83 -22.59
N ASN A 208 3.64 -5.81 -22.88
CA ASN A 208 4.13 -5.58 -24.24
C ASN A 208 5.60 -5.15 -24.46
N ARG A 209 6.46 -4.99 -23.44
CA ARG A 209 7.92 -4.75 -23.67
C ARG A 209 8.75 -4.78 -22.39
N THR A 210 9.85 -5.52 -22.40
CA THR A 210 10.76 -5.76 -21.25
C THR A 210 12.04 -4.90 -21.28
N ASP A 211 12.56 -4.68 -20.08
CA ASP A 211 13.97 -4.49 -19.66
C ASP A 211 14.55 -3.09 -19.43
N GLN A 212 14.29 -2.06 -20.23
CA GLN A 212 15.10 -0.83 -20.09
C GLN A 212 14.61 0.18 -19.01
N ARG A 213 13.35 0.11 -18.59
CA ARG A 213 12.75 1.10 -17.66
C ARG A 213 12.78 0.71 -16.17
N GLN A 214 13.07 -0.55 -15.86
CA GLN A 214 13.13 -1.04 -14.47
C GLN A 214 14.36 -0.49 -13.72
N GLY A 215 15.48 -0.27 -14.43
CA GLY A 215 16.68 0.35 -13.85
C GLY A 215 16.45 1.80 -13.41
N GLU A 216 15.64 2.58 -14.14
CA GLU A 216 15.31 3.96 -13.76
C GLU A 216 14.41 4.05 -12.53
N LEU A 217 13.50 3.08 -12.36
CA LEU A 217 12.59 3.05 -11.21
C LEU A 217 13.35 2.70 -9.92
N LEU A 218 14.26 1.73 -10.00
CA LEU A 218 15.19 1.42 -8.90
C LEU A 218 16.12 2.59 -8.59
N ALA A 219 16.64 3.28 -9.61
CA ALA A 219 17.47 4.47 -9.41
C ALA A 219 16.70 5.64 -8.76
N THR A 220 15.41 5.81 -9.08
CA THR A 220 14.56 6.85 -8.47
C THR A 220 14.28 6.54 -7.00
N ILE A 221 13.99 5.28 -6.68
CA ILE A 221 13.83 4.83 -5.30
C ILE A 221 15.15 4.97 -4.55
N GLU A 222 16.28 4.59 -5.14
CA GLU A 222 17.62 4.76 -4.52
C GLU A 222 17.94 6.22 -4.26
N ASN A 223 17.61 7.11 -5.19
CA ASN A 223 17.85 8.54 -5.02
C ASN A 223 16.94 9.15 -3.96
N ALA A 224 15.66 8.74 -3.90
CA ALA A 224 14.74 9.13 -2.84
C ALA A 224 15.21 8.61 -1.47
N THR A 225 15.55 7.33 -1.35
CA THR A 225 16.05 6.74 -0.10
C THR A 225 17.40 7.34 0.33
N ALA A 226 18.27 7.70 -0.62
CA ALA A 226 19.54 8.37 -0.34
C ALA A 226 19.33 9.81 0.15
N GLN A 227 18.39 10.56 -0.43
CA GLN A 227 18.02 11.89 0.06
C GLN A 227 17.41 11.83 1.47
N LEU A 228 16.70 10.76 1.79
CA LEU A 228 16.11 10.55 3.11
C LEU A 228 17.14 10.15 4.17
N ARG A 229 18.22 9.43 3.79
CA ARG A 229 19.33 9.10 4.70
C ARG A 229 20.38 10.21 4.82
N GLY A 230 20.54 11.05 3.80
CA GLY A 230 21.54 12.12 3.79
C GLY A 230 21.22 13.30 4.72
N ASN A 231 20.00 13.39 5.24
CA ASN A 231 19.59 14.45 6.16
C ASN A 231 19.82 14.11 7.65
N ASP A 232 20.36 12.93 7.99
CA ASP A 232 20.66 12.51 9.37
C ASP A 232 22.09 12.91 9.85
N ASP A 233 22.91 13.56 9.00
CA ASP A 233 24.30 13.95 9.32
C ASP A 233 24.49 15.47 9.61
N GLY A 234 23.43 16.17 10.08
CA GLY A 234 23.45 17.62 10.37
C GLY A 234 23.39 18.00 11.84
#